data_AF-A0A0S3TBA4-F1
#
_entry.id   AF-A0A0S3TBA4-F1
#
_cell.length_a   1.000
_cell.length_b   1.000
_cell.length_c   1.000
_cell.angle_alpha   90.00
_cell.angle_beta   90.00
_cell.angle_gamma   90.00
#
_symmetry.space_group_name_H-M   'P 1'
#
loop_
_entity.id
_entity.type
_entity.pdbx_description
1 polymer ?
#
loop_
_entity_poly.entity_id
_entity_poly.type
_entity_poly.pdbx_seq_one_letter_code
_entity_poly.pdbx_strand_id
1 'polypeptide(L)'
;MLSSWTTPHCCQWQGIRCSNLTGQILMLDLHGEVHEEISFDFYIEFMSERFISGEIHQSLMELSQLQYLNLSSNSFPDSNIPEFLGSLSNLRYLDLSSCNFDGKIPIQFGSLSHLKILKSRS
;
A
#
# COMPACT_ATOMS: atom_id res chain seq x y z
N MET A 1 11.63 5.30 -2.70
CA MET A 1 10.65 5.79 -1.71
C MET A 1 11.21 5.95 -0.29
N LEU A 2 12.10 5.07 0.20
CA LEU A 2 12.59 5.14 1.60
C LEU A 2 13.71 6.16 1.87
N SER A 3 14.15 6.94 0.87
CA SER A 3 15.25 7.90 1.02
C SER A 3 14.95 9.03 2.01
N SER A 4 13.68 9.30 2.31
CA SER A 4 13.26 10.29 3.32
C SER A 4 13.15 9.72 4.74
N TRP A 5 13.28 8.41 4.92
CA TRP A 5 13.06 7.70 6.19
C TRP A 5 14.35 7.66 7.02
N THR A 6 14.95 8.83 7.26
CA THR A 6 16.28 8.95 7.88
C THR A 6 16.24 9.57 9.28
N THR A 7 15.10 10.15 9.66
CA THR A 7 14.90 10.81 10.96
C THR A 7 14.04 9.95 11.88
N PRO A 8 14.12 10.08 13.21
CA PRO A 8 13.23 9.37 14.13
C PRO A 8 11.76 9.85 14.07
N HIS A 9 11.47 10.95 13.35
CA HIS A 9 10.15 11.55 13.27
C HIS A 9 9.40 11.09 12.02
N CYS A 10 8.75 9.93 12.09
CA CYS A 10 8.11 9.30 10.94
C CYS A 10 7.04 10.15 10.23
N CYS A 11 6.41 11.09 10.93
CA CYS A 11 5.44 12.02 10.34
C CYS A 11 6.06 13.01 9.33
N GLN A 12 7.40 13.10 9.26
CA GLN A 12 8.13 13.89 8.26
C GLN A 12 8.51 13.05 7.03
N TRP A 13 8.34 11.74 7.09
CA TRP A 13 8.73 10.85 6.02
C TRP A 13 7.74 10.95 4.85
N GLN A 14 8.25 10.89 3.63
CA GLN A 14 7.41 10.87 2.46
C GLN A 14 6.54 9.62 2.45
N GLY A 15 5.26 9.80 2.11
CA GLY A 15 4.26 8.75 2.15
C GLY A 15 3.57 8.59 3.50
N ILE A 16 4.03 9.25 4.56
CA ILE A 16 3.38 9.20 5.88
C ILE A 16 2.69 10.53 6.16
N ARG A 17 1.44 10.47 6.63
CA ARG A 17 0.76 11.62 7.24
C ARG A 17 0.14 11.22 8.55
N CYS A 18 0.39 12.04 9.57
CA CYS A 18 -0.10 11.85 10.92
C CYS A 18 -1.22 12.84 11.25
N SER A 19 -1.99 12.51 12.29
CA SER A 19 -2.92 13.42 12.95
C SER A 19 -2.15 14.56 13.60
N ASN A 20 -2.55 15.80 13.31
CA ASN A 20 -2.00 16.99 13.98
C ASN A 20 -2.36 17.08 15.47
N LEU A 21 -3.33 16.27 15.94
CA LEU A 21 -3.79 16.27 17.34
C LEU A 21 -3.15 15.15 18.16
N THR A 22 -3.06 13.95 17.59
CA THR A 22 -2.63 12.73 18.31
C THR A 22 -1.26 12.22 17.90
N GLY A 23 -0.71 12.70 16.78
CA GLY A 23 0.53 12.18 16.19
C GLY A 23 0.41 10.77 15.59
N GLN A 24 -0.77 10.15 15.62
CA GLN A 24 -1.00 8.82 15.05
C GLN A 24 -0.99 8.86 13.53
N ILE A 25 -0.47 7.81 12.89
CA ILE A 25 -0.45 7.69 11.44
C ILE A 25 -1.88 7.50 10.92
N LEU A 26 -2.30 8.38 10.02
CA LEU A 26 -3.61 8.34 9.37
C LEU A 26 -3.51 7.87 7.92
N MET A 27 -2.37 8.07 7.27
CA MET A 27 -2.15 7.74 5.87
C MET A 27 -0.76 7.18 5.70
N LEU A 28 -0.71 6.05 4.98
CA LEU A 28 0.50 5.40 4.52
C LEU A 28 0.38 5.19 3.00
N ASP A 29 1.23 5.87 2.27
CA ASP A 29 1.32 5.82 0.81
C ASP A 29 2.69 5.29 0.42
N LEU A 30 2.72 4.03 0.00
CA LEU A 30 3.91 3.27 -0.35
C LEU A 30 3.78 2.69 -1.76
N HIS A 31 3.09 3.38 -2.68
CA HIS A 31 2.99 2.91 -4.05
C HIS A 31 4.36 2.75 -4.69
N GLY A 32 4.53 1.70 -5.50
CA GLY A 32 5.69 1.56 -6.35
C GLY A 32 5.67 2.58 -7.49
N GLU A 33 6.84 2.86 -8.02
CA GLU A 33 7.00 3.79 -9.13
C GLU A 33 7.19 3.00 -10.43
N VAL A 34 6.28 3.20 -11.36
CA VAL A 34 6.38 2.67 -12.72
C VAL A 34 6.92 3.78 -13.60
N HIS A 35 8.16 3.63 -14.06
CA HIS A 35 8.70 4.49 -15.09
C HIS A 35 8.31 3.92 -16.46
N GLU A 36 7.54 4.70 -17.22
CA GLU A 36 7.32 4.44 -18.64
C GLU A 36 8.56 4.90 -19.41
N GLU A 37 9.51 4.00 -19.65
CA GLU A 37 10.54 4.26 -20.65
C GLU A 37 10.00 3.90 -22.04
N ILE A 38 9.85 4.91 -22.89
CA ILE A 38 9.52 4.72 -24.30
C ILE A 38 10.78 4.16 -24.98
N SER A 39 10.83 2.84 -25.18
CA SER A 39 11.81 2.23 -26.07
C SER A 39 11.52 2.64 -27.52
N PHE A 40 12.55 3.07 -28.24
CA PHE A 40 12.45 3.55 -29.62
C PHE A 40 12.16 2.46 -30.66
N ASP A 41 12.06 1.18 -30.26
CA ASP A 41 11.74 0.05 -31.12
C ASP A 41 10.63 -0.83 -30.50
N PHE A 42 9.37 -0.37 -30.59
CA PHE A 42 8.09 -1.11 -30.47
C PHE A 42 7.88 -2.17 -29.35
N TYR A 43 8.75 -2.25 -28.34
CA TYR A 43 8.56 -3.06 -27.14
C TYR A 43 8.61 -2.13 -25.92
N ILE A 44 7.45 -1.82 -25.35
CA ILE A 44 7.39 -1.19 -24.02
C ILE A 44 7.66 -2.30 -23.01
N GLU A 45 8.89 -2.36 -22.50
CA GLU A 45 9.21 -3.18 -21.34
C GLU A 45 9.02 -2.29 -20.10
N PHE A 46 7.96 -2.53 -19.34
CA PHE A 46 7.71 -1.83 -18.08
C PHE A 46 8.79 -2.27 -17.07
N MET A 47 9.89 -1.52 -16.99
CA MET A 47 10.91 -1.71 -15.97
C MET A 47 10.49 -0.91 -14.73
N SER A 48 9.87 -1.59 -13.76
CA SER A 48 9.59 -0.97 -12.46
C SER A 48 10.91 -0.80 -11.70
N GLU A 49 11.45 0.42 -11.66
CA GLU A 49 12.72 0.67 -10.96
C GLU A 49 12.57 0.61 -9.43
N ARG A 50 11.37 0.83 -8.88
CA ARG A 50 11.16 0.93 -7.42
C ARG A 50 9.85 0.29 -6.96
N PHE A 51 9.89 -0.99 -6.62
CA PHE A 51 8.78 -1.72 -5.98
C PHE A 51 9.19 -2.30 -4.63
N ILE A 52 8.21 -2.48 -3.75
CA ILE A 52 8.31 -3.28 -2.53
C ILE A 52 7.92 -4.72 -2.86
N SER A 53 8.61 -5.69 -2.28
CA SER A 53 8.29 -7.12 -2.40
C SER A 53 8.46 -7.86 -1.07
N GLY A 54 8.16 -9.16 -1.07
CA GLY A 54 8.12 -9.98 0.14
C GLY A 54 6.73 -10.03 0.75
N GLU A 55 6.63 -10.08 2.08
CA GLU A 55 5.35 -10.20 2.79
C GLU A 55 4.91 -8.88 3.42
N ILE A 56 3.60 -8.60 3.39
CA ILE A 56 3.02 -7.53 4.20
C ILE A 56 2.88 -8.05 5.63
N HIS A 57 3.70 -7.52 6.53
CA HIS A 57 3.76 -7.97 7.92
C HIS A 57 2.57 -7.50 8.78
N GLN A 58 2.12 -8.36 9.70
CA GLN A 58 0.97 -8.12 10.59
C GLN A 58 1.11 -6.90 11.52
N SER A 59 2.33 -6.37 11.73
CA SER A 59 2.56 -5.15 12.51
C SER A 59 1.81 -3.94 11.95
N LEU A 60 1.35 -3.98 10.71
CA LEU A 60 0.49 -2.94 10.15
C LEU A 60 -0.83 -2.78 10.93
N MET A 61 -1.31 -3.83 11.62
CA MET A 61 -2.49 -3.78 12.48
C MET A 61 -2.36 -2.81 13.66
N GLU A 62 -1.12 -2.51 14.08
CA GLU A 62 -0.85 -1.54 15.15
C GLU A 62 -1.28 -0.12 14.76
N LEU A 63 -1.40 0.15 13.45
CA LEU A 63 -1.90 1.41 12.92
C LEU A 63 -3.44 1.45 12.95
N SER A 64 -4.02 1.27 14.13
CA SER A 64 -5.48 1.17 14.34
C SER A 64 -6.28 2.39 13.85
N GLN A 65 -5.62 3.54 13.69
CA GLN A 65 -6.22 4.80 13.20
C GLN A 65 -5.98 5.05 11.71
N LEU A 66 -5.38 4.10 10.99
CA LEU A 66 -5.08 4.24 9.58
C LEU A 66 -6.37 4.37 8.77
N GLN A 67 -6.43 5.40 7.93
CA GLN A 67 -7.58 5.72 7.08
C GLN A 67 -7.27 5.54 5.60
N TYR A 68 -5.99 5.61 5.23
CA TYR A 68 -5.53 5.51 3.86
C TYR A 68 -4.32 4.59 3.79
N LEU A 69 -4.42 3.54 2.97
CA LEU A 69 -3.33 2.65 2.65
C LEU A 69 -3.23 2.50 1.12
N ASN A 70 -2.10 2.92 0.57
CA ASN A 70 -1.79 2.72 -0.84
C ASN A 70 -0.51 1.88 -0.97
N LEU A 71 -0.66 0.68 -1.53
CA LEU A 71 0.44 -0.24 -1.85
C LEU A 71 0.50 -0.53 -3.36
N SER A 72 -0.21 0.24 -4.19
CA SER A 72 -0.33 -0.02 -5.62
C SER A 72 1.03 -0.10 -6.31
N SER A 73 1.12 -0.81 -7.43
CA SER A 73 2.33 -0.89 -8.26
C SER A 73 3.56 -1.46 -7.53
N ASN A 74 3.34 -2.24 -6.48
CA ASN A 74 4.38 -3.05 -5.84
C ASN A 74 4.37 -4.50 -6.39
N SER A 75 5.27 -5.37 -5.93
CA SER A 75 5.35 -6.74 -6.44
C SER A 75 5.30 -7.76 -5.31
N PHE A 76 4.13 -8.39 -5.14
CA PHE A 76 3.88 -9.43 -4.14
C PHE A 76 3.46 -10.75 -4.83
N PRO A 77 4.30 -11.31 -5.73
CA PRO A 77 3.99 -12.55 -6.43
C PRO A 77 3.88 -13.72 -5.44
N ASP A 78 3.13 -14.75 -5.83
CA ASP A 78 2.95 -15.98 -5.06
C ASP A 78 2.37 -15.76 -3.64
N SER A 79 1.83 -14.55 -3.39
CA SER A 79 1.30 -14.12 -2.10
C SER A 79 -0.19 -13.77 -2.22
N ASN A 80 -0.98 -14.17 -1.23
CA ASN A 80 -2.37 -13.74 -1.13
C ASN A 80 -2.48 -12.36 -0.46
N ILE A 81 -3.58 -11.64 -0.71
CA ILE A 81 -3.93 -10.45 0.06
C ILE A 81 -4.10 -10.85 1.54
N PRO A 82 -3.37 -10.24 2.49
CA PRO A 82 -3.46 -10.64 3.90
C PRO A 82 -4.83 -10.35 4.50
N GLU A 83 -5.43 -11.36 5.13
CA GLU A 83 -6.76 -11.24 5.76
C GLU A 83 -6.78 -10.20 6.89
N PHE A 84 -5.65 -10.01 7.57
CA PHE A 84 -5.53 -9.07 8.69
C PHE A 84 -5.79 -7.62 8.29
N LEU A 85 -5.67 -7.27 7.00
CA LEU A 85 -6.03 -5.93 6.51
C LEU A 85 -7.50 -5.61 6.79
N GLY A 86 -8.37 -6.62 6.95
CA GLY A 86 -9.76 -6.47 7.40
C GLY A 86 -9.92 -5.97 8.84
N SER A 87 -8.87 -6.03 9.67
CA SER A 87 -8.87 -5.54 11.05
C SER A 87 -8.68 -4.02 11.17
N LEU A 88 -8.21 -3.36 10.10
CA LEU A 88 -7.99 -1.92 10.02
C LEU A 88 -9.32 -1.16 9.85
N SER A 89 -10.18 -1.24 10.87
CA SER A 89 -11.58 -0.80 10.85
C SER A 89 -11.81 0.68 10.52
N ASN A 90 -10.78 1.53 10.63
CA ASN A 90 -10.83 2.94 10.25
C ASN A 90 -10.46 3.22 8.78
N LEU A 91 -10.07 2.20 8.01
CA LEU A 91 -9.72 2.36 6.60
C LEU A 91 -10.90 2.92 5.81
N ARG A 92 -10.59 3.92 4.99
CA ARG A 92 -11.50 4.59 4.05
C ARG A 92 -11.05 4.40 2.61
N TYR A 93 -9.74 4.23 2.40
CA TYR A 93 -9.11 4.03 1.12
C TYR A 93 -8.08 2.89 1.21
N LEU A 94 -8.23 1.88 0.35
CA LEU A 94 -7.28 0.78 0.19
C LEU A 94 -7.00 0.56 -1.29
N ASP A 95 -5.72 0.67 -1.67
CA ASP A 95 -5.26 0.45 -3.03
C ASP A 95 -4.17 -0.63 -3.06
N LEU A 96 -4.52 -1.75 -3.69
CA LEU A 96 -3.70 -2.93 -3.92
C LEU A 96 -3.61 -3.23 -5.43
N SER A 97 -3.85 -2.24 -6.30
CA SER A 97 -3.82 -2.46 -7.75
C SER A 97 -2.40 -2.68 -8.26
N SER A 98 -2.26 -3.50 -9.30
CA SER A 98 -0.95 -3.76 -9.94
C SER A 98 0.09 -4.27 -8.95
N CYS A 99 -0.34 -5.12 -8.01
CA CYS A 99 0.49 -5.70 -6.95
C CYS A 99 0.94 -7.14 -7.21
N ASN A 100 0.43 -7.78 -8.27
CA ASN A 100 0.63 -9.19 -8.59
C ASN A 100 0.27 -10.17 -7.46
N PHE A 101 -0.70 -9.81 -6.60
CA PHE A 101 -1.25 -10.75 -5.62
C PHE A 101 -1.95 -11.91 -6.30
N ASP A 102 -1.79 -13.10 -5.72
CA ASP A 102 -2.60 -14.26 -6.03
C ASP A 102 -3.93 -14.25 -5.25
N GLY A 103 -4.85 -15.08 -5.72
CA GLY A 103 -6.10 -15.35 -5.02
C GLY A 103 -7.16 -14.25 -5.19
N LYS A 104 -8.05 -14.16 -4.20
CA LYS A 104 -9.22 -13.26 -4.21
C LYS A 104 -9.14 -12.29 -3.04
N ILE A 105 -9.92 -11.22 -3.10
CA ILE A 105 -10.15 -10.34 -1.95
C ILE A 105 -10.66 -11.19 -0.76
N PRO A 106 -10.04 -11.11 0.43
CA PRO A 106 -10.45 -11.87 1.60
C PRO A 106 -11.86 -11.48 2.08
N ILE A 107 -12.62 -12.45 2.60
CA ILE A 107 -13.97 -12.20 3.15
C ILE A 107 -13.94 -11.25 4.35
N GLN A 108 -12.82 -11.21 5.07
CA GLN A 108 -12.54 -10.33 6.19
C GLN A 108 -12.61 -8.85 5.77
N PHE A 109 -12.47 -8.50 4.50
CA PHE A 109 -12.68 -7.10 4.06
C PHE A 109 -14.14 -6.66 4.23
N GLY A 110 -15.07 -7.60 4.39
CA GLY A 110 -16.45 -7.31 4.77
C GLY A 110 -16.61 -6.63 6.13
N SER A 111 -15.61 -6.69 7.03
CA SER A 111 -15.64 -5.94 8.30
C SER A 111 -15.19 -4.49 8.18
N LEU A 112 -14.69 -4.05 7.03
CA LEU A 112 -14.22 -2.68 6.81
C LEU A 112 -15.40 -1.72 6.53
N SER A 113 -16.19 -1.46 7.58
CA SER A 113 -17.45 -0.70 7.49
C SER A 113 -17.28 0.77 7.06
N HIS A 114 -16.08 1.34 7.17
CA HIS A 114 -15.76 2.70 6.74
C HIS A 114 -15.13 2.78 5.34
N LEU A 115 -14.87 1.64 4.70
CA LEU A 115 -14.15 1.59 3.42
C LEU A 115 -15.03 2.19 2.32
N LYS A 116 -14.50 3.20 1.63
CA LYS A 116 -15.19 3.88 0.53
C LYS A 116 -14.62 3.50 -0.82
N ILE A 117 -13.31 3.27 -0.87
CA ILE A 117 -12.58 2.95 -2.10
C ILE A 117 -11.72 1.72 -1.83
N LEU A 118 -11.95 0.68 -2.63
CA LEU A 118 -11.12 -0.51 -2.74
C LEU A 118 -10.69 -0.66 -4.19
N LYS A 119 -9.38 -0.69 -4.43
CA LYS A 119 -8.81 -1.10 -5.72
C LYS A 119 -7.96 -2.34 -5.52
N SER A 120 -8.19 -3.35 -6.34
CA SER A 120 -7.55 -4.67 -6.21
C SER A 120 -7.31 -5.37 -7.55
N ARG A 121 -7.49 -4.67 -8.68
CA ARG A 121 -7.25 -5.26 -9.99
C ARG A 121 -5.76 -5.17 -10.29
N SER A 122 -5.18 -6.29 -10.72
CA SER A 122 -3.86 -6.35 -11.37
C SER A 122 -3.93 -5.67 -12.73
#